data_AF-A0A392NRH2-F1
#
_entry.id   AF-A0A392NRH2-F1
#
_cell.length_a   1.000
_cell.length_b   1.000
_cell.length_c   1.000
_cell.angle_alpha   90.00
_cell.angle_beta   90.00
_cell.angle_gamma   90.00
#
_symmetry.space_group_name_H-M   'P 1'
#
loop_
_entity.id
_entity.type
_entity.pdbx_description
1 polymer ?
#
loop_
_entity_poly.entity_id
_entity_poly.type
_entity_poly.pdbx_seq_one_letter_code
_entity_poly.pdbx_strand_id
1 'polypeptide(L)'
;GGKIRSKLVDQLSGADGVIIEEGTSGEGGKEAAQNGMRKSIFCLNPAGDTPSSARLFDAIVSGCIPVIVSDELELPFEGILDYRKV
;
A
#
# COMPACT_ATOMS: atom_id res chain seq x y z
N GLY A 1 1.53 -6.68 10.74
CA GLY A 1 0.42 -6.16 9.90
C GLY A 1 -0.70 -7.11 9.48
N GLY A 2 -0.83 -8.36 9.98
CA GLY A 2 -1.80 -9.34 9.41
C GLY A 2 -3.29 -9.00 9.62
N LYS A 3 -3.68 -8.51 10.81
CA LYS A 3 -5.09 -8.29 11.17
C LYS A 3 -5.78 -7.18 10.34
N ILE A 4 -5.05 -6.12 9.99
CA ILE A 4 -5.62 -5.01 9.20
C ILE A 4 -5.86 -5.42 7.75
N ARG A 5 -4.98 -6.25 7.17
CA ARG A 5 -5.13 -6.74 5.80
C ARG A 5 -6.41 -7.56 5.63
N SER A 6 -6.67 -8.51 6.53
CA SER A 6 -7.92 -9.29 6.50
C SER A 6 -9.15 -8.38 6.54
N LYS A 7 -9.17 -7.40 7.46
CA LYS A 7 -10.30 -6.46 7.55
C LYS A 7 -10.50 -5.61 6.30
N LEU A 8 -9.41 -5.14 5.67
CA LEU A 8 -9.49 -4.39 4.42
C LEU A 8 -10.07 -5.24 3.29
N VAL A 9 -9.67 -6.51 3.20
CA VAL A 9 -10.27 -7.46 2.26
C VAL A 9 -11.75 -7.63 2.55
N ASP A 10 -12.13 -7.90 3.80
CA ASP A 10 -13.53 -8.11 4.17
C ASP A 10 -14.42 -6.90 3.85
N GLN A 11 -13.91 -5.68 4.03
CA GLN A 11 -14.69 -4.45 3.82
C GLN A 11 -14.73 -3.99 2.37
N LEU A 12 -13.70 -4.27 1.58
CA LEU A 12 -13.57 -3.76 0.21
C LEU A 12 -13.86 -4.83 -0.86
N SER A 13 -14.03 -6.09 -0.45
CA SER A 13 -14.41 -7.16 -1.38
C SER A 13 -15.75 -6.84 -2.06
N GLY A 14 -15.73 -6.79 -3.39
CA GLY A 14 -16.91 -6.50 -4.21
C GLY A 14 -17.26 -5.01 -4.31
N ALA A 15 -16.45 -4.12 -3.75
CA ALA A 15 -16.60 -2.68 -3.99
C ALA A 15 -16.25 -2.33 -5.44
N ASP A 16 -17.03 -1.45 -6.05
CA ASP A 16 -16.79 -1.01 -7.42
C ASP A 16 -15.44 -0.29 -7.55
N GLY A 17 -14.70 -0.61 -8.61
CA GLY A 17 -13.36 -0.06 -8.86
C GLY A 17 -12.25 -0.56 -7.90
N VAL A 18 -12.53 -1.51 -7.01
CA VAL A 18 -11.50 -2.10 -6.13
C VAL A 18 -11.08 -3.48 -6.64
N ILE A 19 -9.76 -3.66 -6.78
CA ILE A 19 -9.15 -4.92 -7.19
C ILE A 19 -8.28 -5.43 -6.05
N ILE A 20 -8.55 -6.64 -5.58
CA ILE A 20 -7.78 -7.33 -4.54
C ILE A 20 -7.35 -8.67 -5.09
N GLU A 21 -6.03 -8.89 -5.12
CA GLU A 21 -5.42 -10.14 -5.59
C GLU A 21 -4.53 -10.72 -4.50
N GLU A 22 -4.55 -12.04 -4.34
CA GLU A 22 -3.66 -12.75 -3.43
C GLU A 22 -2.25 -12.84 -4.04
N GLY A 23 -1.26 -12.27 -3.35
CA GLY A 23 0.12 -12.26 -3.81
C GLY A 23 0.85 -13.57 -3.51
N THR A 24 1.77 -13.96 -4.40
CA THR A 24 2.68 -15.08 -4.18
C THR A 24 4.11 -14.59 -3.92
N SER A 25 4.93 -15.43 -3.30
CA SER A 25 6.36 -15.15 -3.09
C SER A 25 7.18 -15.43 -4.35
N GLY A 26 8.29 -14.71 -4.52
CA GLY A 26 9.22 -14.89 -5.65
C GLY A 26 9.02 -13.88 -6.77
N GLU A 27 9.74 -14.07 -7.87
CA GLU A 27 9.83 -13.08 -8.95
C GLU A 27 8.49 -12.87 -9.67
N GLY A 28 7.79 -13.95 -9.99
CA GLY A 28 6.48 -13.86 -10.66
C GLY A 28 5.44 -13.11 -9.82
N GLY A 29 5.44 -13.29 -8.50
CA GLY A 29 4.55 -12.55 -7.61
C GLY A 29 4.87 -11.05 -7.54
N LYS A 30 6.15 -10.68 -7.59
CA LYS A 30 6.56 -9.27 -7.67
C LYS A 30 6.13 -8.63 -8.99
N GLU A 31 6.35 -9.32 -10.11
CA GLU A 31 5.97 -8.82 -11.42
C GLU A 31 4.44 -8.64 -11.53
N ALA A 32 3.67 -9.62 -11.05
CA ALA A 32 2.21 -9.51 -11.00
C ALA A 32 1.76 -8.30 -10.16
N ALA A 33 2.34 -8.11 -8.97
CA ALA A 33 2.04 -6.96 -8.13
C ALA A 33 2.36 -5.63 -8.82
N GLN A 34 3.54 -5.50 -9.45
CA GLN A 34 3.92 -4.29 -10.18
C GLN A 34 2.99 -4.01 -11.37
N ASN A 35 2.59 -5.05 -12.11
CA ASN A 35 1.64 -4.91 -13.21
C ASN A 35 0.26 -4.45 -12.71
N GLY A 36 -0.20 -4.95 -11.57
CA GLY A 36 -1.44 -4.49 -10.92
C GLY A 36 -1.34 -3.02 -10.48
N MET A 37 -0.23 -2.64 -9.85
CA MET A 37 0.01 -1.27 -9.41
C MET A 37 0.04 -0.28 -10.58
N ARG A 38 0.70 -0.61 -11.69
CA ARG A 38 0.77 0.24 -12.90
C ARG A 38 -0.59 0.47 -13.58
N LYS A 39 -1.55 -0.42 -13.35
CA LYS A 39 -2.93 -0.30 -13.88
C LYS A 39 -3.88 0.42 -12.91
N SER A 40 -3.40 0.75 -11.71
CA SER A 40 -4.20 1.31 -10.63
C SER A 40 -3.84 2.77 -10.39
N ILE A 41 -4.84 3.58 -10.03
CA ILE A 41 -4.61 4.98 -9.63
C ILE A 41 -4.16 5.06 -8.18
N PHE A 42 -4.81 4.28 -7.30
CA PHE A 42 -4.53 4.25 -5.86
C PHE A 42 -4.12 2.85 -5.41
N CYS A 43 -3.12 2.78 -4.52
CA CYS A 43 -2.60 1.53 -3.97
C CYS A 43 -2.64 1.57 -2.44
N LEU A 44 -3.46 0.70 -1.85
CA LEU A 44 -3.52 0.54 -0.39
C LEU A 44 -2.20 -0.01 0.15
N ASN A 45 -1.61 0.71 1.08
CA ASN A 45 -0.34 0.39 1.72
C ASN A 45 -0.53 0.24 3.24
N PRO A 46 -1.18 -0.84 3.70
CA PRO A 46 -1.27 -1.13 5.12
C PRO A 46 0.10 -1.52 5.69
N ALA A 47 0.37 -1.08 6.93
CA ALA A 47 1.61 -1.38 7.64
C ALA A 47 1.96 -2.87 7.61
N GLY A 48 3.24 -3.16 7.37
CA GLY A 48 3.81 -4.51 7.36
C GLY A 48 4.23 -4.97 8.75
N ASP A 49 5.39 -5.62 8.80
CA ASP A 49 6.11 -5.90 10.05
C ASP A 49 7.05 -4.75 10.43
N THR A 50 7.41 -3.93 9.45
CA THR A 50 8.03 -2.61 9.61
C THR A 50 7.03 -1.51 9.24
N PRO A 51 7.13 -0.31 9.84
CA PRO A 51 6.25 0.81 9.46
C PRO A 51 6.45 1.25 8.01
N SER A 52 7.70 1.32 7.55
CA SER A 52 8.04 1.48 6.14
C SER A 52 8.05 0.12 5.43
N SER A 53 7.04 -0.17 4.62
CA SER A 53 7.02 -1.39 3.81
C SER A 53 7.61 -1.16 2.42
N ALA A 54 8.29 -2.16 1.84
CA ALA A 54 8.78 -2.10 0.46
C ALA A 54 7.69 -1.74 -0.56
N ARG A 55 6.43 -2.12 -0.28
CA ARG A 55 5.27 -1.85 -1.15
C ARG A 55 4.99 -0.36 -1.32
N LEU A 56 5.34 0.47 -0.34
CA LEU A 56 5.19 1.93 -0.45
C LEU A 56 6.06 2.46 -1.60
N PHE A 57 7.33 2.05 -1.64
CA PHE A 57 8.24 2.42 -2.71
C PHE A 57 7.83 1.80 -4.04
N ASP A 58 7.42 0.54 -4.04
CA ASP A 58 6.96 -0.16 -5.26
C ASP A 58 5.75 0.57 -5.90
N ALA A 59 4.82 1.06 -5.09
CA ALA A 59 3.67 1.84 -5.56
C ALA A 59 4.13 3.16 -6.21
N ILE A 60 5.02 3.90 -5.55
CA ILE A 60 5.56 5.17 -6.05
C ILE A 60 6.26 4.97 -7.40
N VAL A 61 7.18 4.00 -7.50
CA VAL A 61 7.92 3.75 -8.76
C VAL A 61 7.02 3.18 -9.86
N SER A 62 5.89 2.57 -9.50
CA SER A 62 4.88 2.09 -10.45
C SER A 62 3.91 3.19 -10.89
N GLY A 63 4.01 4.40 -10.35
CA GLY A 63 3.10 5.51 -10.65
C GLY A 63 1.72 5.38 -9.98
N CYS A 64 1.59 4.49 -8.99
CA CYS A 64 0.36 4.30 -8.24
C CYS A 64 0.39 5.16 -6.97
N ILE A 65 -0.65 5.96 -6.74
CA ILE A 65 -0.73 6.87 -5.59
C ILE A 65 -0.87 6.04 -4.30
N PRO A 66 0.11 6.07 -3.38
CA PRO A 66 0.04 5.25 -2.18
C PRO A 66 -0.98 5.82 -1.19
N VAL A 67 -1.92 4.97 -0.77
CA VAL A 67 -2.85 5.26 0.33
C VAL A 67 -2.34 4.52 1.56
N ILE A 68 -1.66 5.25 2.44
CA ILE A 68 -1.03 4.71 3.64
C ILE A 68 -2.10 4.41 4.69
N VAL A 69 -2.06 3.20 5.25
CA VAL A 69 -2.92 2.78 6.37
C VAL A 69 -2.03 2.32 7.52
N SER A 70 -1.56 3.28 8.31
CA SER A 70 -0.66 3.07 9.45
C SER A 70 -0.67 4.29 10.37
N ASP A 71 -0.53 4.05 11.67
CA ASP A 71 -0.32 5.10 12.68
C ASP A 71 1.18 5.33 13.00
N GLU A 72 2.07 4.51 12.44
CA GLU A 72 3.48 4.43 12.84
C GLU A 72 4.45 4.79 11.69
N LEU A 73 3.95 5.32 10.57
CA LEU A 73 4.81 5.68 9.44
C LEU A 73 5.60 6.96 9.73
N GLU A 74 6.92 6.87 9.63
CA GLU A 74 7.79 8.04 9.61
C GLU A 74 7.71 8.75 8.24
N LEU A 75 7.26 10.01 8.24
CA LEU A 75 7.16 10.83 7.03
C LEU A 75 8.47 11.60 6.77
N PRO A 76 8.80 11.90 5.51
CA PRO A 76 9.96 12.72 5.19
C PRO A 76 9.90 14.07 5.94
N PHE A 77 10.95 14.41 6.67
CA PHE A 77 11.02 15.68 7.42
C PHE A 77 9.94 15.87 8.50
N GLU A 78 9.31 14.81 9.03
CA GLU A 78 8.26 14.94 10.06
C GLU A 78 8.70 15.66 11.35
N GLY A 79 10.00 15.69 11.64
CA GLY A 79 10.56 16.48 12.75
C GLY A 79 10.62 17.99 12.49
N ILE A 80 10.36 18.42 11.25
CA ILE A 80 10.42 19.82 10.80
C ILE A 80 9.06 20.28 10.23
N LEU A 81 8.35 19.39 9.53
CA LEU A 81 7.10 19.67 8.82
C LEU A 81 5.91 19.00 9.52
N ASP A 82 4.92 19.80 9.95
CA ASP A 82 3.65 19.30 10.45
C ASP A 82 2.69 19.03 9.29
N TYR A 83 2.70 17.79 8.79
CA TYR A 83 1.88 17.32 7.67
C TYR A 83 0.36 17.52 7.84
N ARG A 84 -0.13 17.81 9.06
CA ARG A 84 -1.55 18.11 9.31
C ARG A 84 -1.92 19.56 8.99
N LYS A 85 -0.93 20.41 8.76
CA LYS A 85 -1.09 21.85 8.50
C LYS A 85 -0.72 22.23 7.06
N VAL A 86 -0.43 21.23 6.23
CA VAL A 86 -0.13 21.39 4.80
C VAL A 86 -1.36 21.01 3.99
#